data_AF-A0A9P1A679-F1
#
_entry.id   AF-A0A9P1A679-F1
#
_cell.length_a   1.000
_cell.length_b   1.000
_cell.length_c   1.000
_cell.angle_alpha   90.00
_cell.angle_beta   90.00
_cell.angle_gamma   90.00
#
_symmetry.space_group_name_H-M   'P 1'
#
loop_
_entity.id
_entity.type
_entity.pdbx_description
1 polymer ?
#
loop_
_entity_poly.entity_id
_entity_poly.type
_entity_poly.pdbx_seq_one_letter_code
_entity_poly.pdbx_strand_id
1 'polypeptide(L)'
;MAAETKIRRLKEVKVKLDGREYTIPPFFREKKDSKGDDRTLLNDTFIEFYMCNYMYKHIFPQDLRAKCQVFGSFFYTSLQMRIRTKIKEPLKRSELLEAYDKIFRKRDTSVLDKELLIIPVHIETPKHWFLVLIHNPAGAIRHFFEVRPGVHDVDFDENQMDCRIIIMDSLFGWPKYRAPLTVHHNQVSENLRLWLQMTAAVAQKELMAARVRKVVCEKLPRQQNSYDCGIFMIVCAEYFTVYNSQWMAYDTETLKYLRMDASNEQSLATEEPRLRLERLLEALKVESH
;
A
#
# COMPACT_ATOMS: atom_id res chain seq x y z
N MET A 1 29.20 12.09 23.17
CA MET A 1 27.95 11.32 23.14
C MET A 1 26.80 12.31 23.23
N ALA A 2 26.31 12.78 22.08
CA ALA A 2 25.13 13.64 22.06
C ALA A 2 23.92 12.78 22.46
N ALA A 3 23.14 13.25 23.41
CA ALA A 3 21.87 12.61 23.74
C ALA A 3 20.99 12.63 22.48
N GLU A 4 20.73 11.47 21.89
CA GLU A 4 19.71 11.32 20.85
C GLU A 4 18.41 11.88 21.40
N THR A 5 18.05 13.07 20.92
CA THR A 5 16.81 13.72 21.31
C THR A 5 15.70 12.94 20.62
N LYS A 6 15.16 11.92 21.31
CA LYS A 6 14.05 11.12 20.79
C LYS A 6 12.91 12.07 20.44
N ILE A 7 12.59 12.14 19.15
CA ILE A 7 11.57 13.05 18.63
C ILE A 7 10.20 12.49 19.02
N ARG A 8 9.50 13.26 19.86
CA ARG A 8 8.19 12.88 20.39
C ARG A 8 7.15 13.90 19.95
N ARG A 9 6.29 13.55 19.00
CA ARG A 9 5.10 14.36 18.69
C ARG A 9 3.95 14.01 19.63
N LEU A 10 3.92 14.71 20.75
CA LEU A 10 2.92 14.54 21.81
C LEU A 10 1.77 15.53 21.72
N LYS A 11 1.84 16.48 20.78
CA LYS A 11 0.83 17.52 20.58
C LYS A 11 0.26 17.39 19.18
N GLU A 12 -1.01 17.74 19.08
CA GLU A 12 -1.68 17.97 17.80
C GLU A 12 -0.99 19.13 17.07
N VAL A 13 -0.94 19.03 15.74
CA VAL A 13 -0.43 20.08 14.86
C VAL A 13 -1.48 20.38 13.80
N LYS A 14 -1.84 21.66 13.65
CA LYS A 14 -2.67 22.13 12.54
C LYS A 14 -1.78 22.59 11.40
N VAL A 15 -1.99 22.03 10.22
CA VAL A 15 -1.23 22.39 9.02
C VAL A 15 -2.16 22.82 7.90
N LYS A 16 -1.67 23.67 6.99
CA LYS A 16 -2.39 24.13 5.81
C LYS A 16 -1.65 23.73 4.55
N LEU A 17 -2.34 23.02 3.66
CA LEU A 17 -1.83 22.59 2.36
C LEU A 17 -2.90 22.84 1.30
N ASP A 18 -2.53 23.51 0.20
CA ASP A 18 -3.45 23.86 -0.90
C ASP A 18 -4.74 24.56 -0.44
N GLY A 19 -4.62 25.46 0.53
CA GLY A 19 -5.75 26.20 1.10
C GLY A 19 -6.66 25.40 2.04
N ARG A 20 -6.39 24.10 2.25
CA ARG A 20 -7.12 23.24 3.18
C ARG A 20 -6.36 23.08 4.49
N GLU A 21 -7.07 23.12 5.60
CA GLU A 21 -6.51 22.85 6.92
C GLU A 21 -6.65 21.37 7.28
N TYR A 22 -5.61 20.82 7.89
CA TYR A 22 -5.54 19.45 8.37
C TYR A 22 -5.12 19.47 9.83
N THR A 23 -5.85 18.75 10.66
CA THR A 23 -5.52 18.54 12.06
C THR A 23 -4.81 17.20 12.20
N ILE A 24 -3.49 17.23 12.42
CA ILE A 24 -2.67 16.03 12.60
C ILE A 24 -2.62 15.70 14.10
N PRO A 25 -3.23 14.59 14.54
CA PRO A 25 -3.22 14.23 15.95
C PRO A 25 -1.82 13.82 16.39
N PRO A 26 -1.55 13.80 17.71
CA PRO A 26 -0.35 13.19 18.25
C PRO A 26 -0.14 11.78 17.69
N PHE A 27 1.11 11.37 17.57
CA PHE A 27 1.41 10.00 17.19
C PHE A 27 0.94 9.01 18.27
N PHE A 28 0.48 7.82 17.85
CA PHE A 28 -0.09 6.84 18.77
C PHE A 28 0.92 6.41 19.81
N ARG A 29 0.55 6.54 21.10
CA ARG A 29 1.29 5.95 22.22
C ARG A 29 0.90 4.51 22.43
N GLU A 30 1.85 3.61 22.29
CA GLU A 30 1.71 2.22 22.76
C GLU A 30 2.42 2.10 24.12
N LYS A 31 1.82 1.40 25.13
CA LYS A 31 2.32 1.33 26.53
C LYS A 31 3.86 1.29 26.58
N LYS A 32 4.50 2.07 27.45
CA LYS A 32 5.97 2.09 27.61
C LYS A 32 6.50 0.65 27.57
N ASP A 33 7.49 0.40 26.72
CA ASP A 33 8.18 -0.89 26.76
C ASP A 33 9.00 -1.00 28.05
N SER A 34 9.59 -2.17 28.30
CA SER A 34 10.45 -2.40 29.48
C SER A 34 11.68 -1.49 29.54
N LYS A 35 11.96 -0.70 28.48
CA LYS A 35 13.04 0.27 28.38
C LYS A 35 12.58 1.72 28.51
N GLY A 36 11.28 1.97 28.72
CA GLY A 36 10.73 3.31 28.89
C GLY A 36 10.64 4.12 27.59
N ASP A 37 10.71 3.46 26.43
CA ASP A 37 10.68 4.15 25.14
C ASP A 37 9.26 4.60 24.76
N ASP A 38 9.12 5.86 24.33
CA ASP A 38 7.82 6.46 23.98
C ASP A 38 7.53 6.13 22.51
N ARG A 39 6.91 4.96 22.30
CA ARG A 39 6.52 4.44 20.98
C ARG A 39 5.50 5.39 20.36
N THR A 40 5.91 6.18 19.38
CA THR A 40 5.04 7.09 18.63
C THR A 40 4.86 6.58 17.21
N LEU A 41 3.77 5.83 16.98
CA LEU A 41 3.44 5.32 15.64
C LEU A 41 2.69 6.38 14.84
N LEU A 42 2.93 6.42 13.53
CA LEU A 42 2.11 7.23 12.62
C LEU A 42 0.66 6.73 12.68
N ASN A 43 -0.26 7.67 12.77
CA ASN A 43 -1.70 7.42 12.77
C ASN A 43 -2.29 7.52 11.36
N ASP A 44 -3.49 6.97 11.17
CA ASP A 44 -4.23 7.01 9.90
C ASP A 44 -4.33 8.42 9.31
N THR A 45 -4.61 9.44 10.15
CA THR A 45 -4.73 10.83 9.71
C THR A 45 -3.43 11.33 9.09
N PHE A 46 -2.28 11.01 9.69
CA PHE A 46 -0.99 11.37 9.13
C PHE A 46 -0.68 10.60 7.85
N ILE A 47 -0.95 9.30 7.80
CA ILE A 47 -0.76 8.49 6.58
C ILE A 47 -1.62 9.04 5.42
N GLU A 48 -2.88 9.36 5.67
CA GLU A 48 -3.80 9.97 4.70
C GLU A 48 -3.31 11.34 4.24
N PHE A 49 -2.92 12.20 5.18
CA PHE A 49 -2.35 13.51 4.86
C PHE A 49 -1.12 13.34 3.96
N TYR A 50 -0.17 12.50 4.37
CA TYR A 50 1.09 12.37 3.67
C TYR A 50 0.91 11.74 2.30
N MET A 51 0.30 10.54 2.22
CA MET A 51 0.24 9.79 0.97
C MET A 51 -0.73 10.41 -0.04
N CYS A 52 -1.96 10.73 0.38
CA CYS A 52 -3.01 11.19 -0.54
C CYS A 52 -2.96 12.70 -0.83
N ASN A 53 -2.49 13.52 0.12
CA ASN A 53 -2.53 14.97 -0.04
C ASN A 53 -1.16 15.58 -0.34
N TYR A 54 -0.10 15.13 0.33
CA TYR A 54 1.24 15.66 0.08
C TYR A 54 1.94 14.93 -1.08
N MET A 55 2.27 13.65 -0.91
CA MET A 55 3.01 12.84 -1.89
C MET A 55 2.32 12.82 -3.26
N TYR A 56 1.03 12.48 -3.31
CA TYR A 56 0.30 12.41 -4.57
C TYR A 56 0.22 13.77 -5.30
N LYS A 57 0.13 14.91 -4.61
CA LYS A 57 -0.07 16.21 -5.27
C LYS A 57 1.22 16.99 -5.52
N HIS A 58 2.21 16.83 -4.64
CA HIS A 58 3.43 17.65 -4.59
C HIS A 58 4.70 16.88 -4.95
N ILE A 59 4.70 15.56 -4.80
CA ILE A 59 5.86 14.71 -5.17
C ILE A 59 5.64 14.04 -6.52
N PHE A 60 4.42 13.56 -6.80
CA PHE A 60 4.16 12.84 -8.06
C PHE A 60 4.08 13.80 -9.26
N PRO A 61 4.83 13.54 -10.34
CA PRO A 61 4.63 14.26 -11.59
C PRO A 61 3.24 13.97 -12.16
N GLN A 62 2.74 14.87 -13.03
CA GLN A 62 1.39 14.78 -13.58
C GLN A 62 1.10 13.45 -14.29
N ASP A 63 2.06 12.95 -15.08
CA ASP A 63 1.89 11.69 -15.81
C ASP A 63 1.79 10.49 -14.87
N LEU A 64 2.54 10.48 -13.76
CA LEU A 64 2.47 9.42 -12.76
C LEU A 64 1.10 9.43 -12.06
N ARG A 65 0.56 10.62 -11.75
CA ARG A 65 -0.79 10.73 -11.15
C ARG A 65 -1.89 10.13 -12.03
N ALA A 66 -1.78 10.25 -13.36
CA ALA A 66 -2.78 9.69 -14.27
C ALA A 66 -2.77 8.15 -14.25
N LYS A 67 -1.58 7.56 -14.15
CA LYS A 67 -1.35 6.10 -14.21
C LYS A 67 -1.45 5.41 -12.86
N CYS A 68 -1.32 6.14 -11.76
CA CYS A 68 -1.36 5.58 -10.41
C CYS A 68 -2.63 5.94 -9.65
N GLN A 69 -2.94 5.14 -8.62
CA GLN A 69 -3.95 5.48 -7.62
C GLN A 69 -3.40 5.24 -6.22
N VAL A 70 -3.42 6.27 -5.39
CA VAL A 70 -3.06 6.19 -3.97
C VAL A 70 -4.32 6.01 -3.14
N PHE A 71 -4.33 4.97 -2.31
CA PHE A 71 -5.45 4.68 -1.41
C PHE A 71 -5.17 5.21 -0.01
N GLY A 72 -6.23 5.68 0.65
CA GLY A 72 -6.20 5.98 2.08
C GLY A 72 -6.11 4.72 2.93
N SER A 73 -5.66 4.85 4.18
CA SER A 73 -5.46 3.71 5.08
C SER A 73 -6.74 2.92 5.40
N PHE A 74 -7.90 3.59 5.38
CA PHE A 74 -9.19 2.94 5.62
C PHE A 74 -9.67 2.05 4.48
N PHE A 75 -9.05 2.13 3.30
CA PHE A 75 -9.47 1.34 2.15
C PHE A 75 -9.42 -0.17 2.45
N TYR A 76 -8.23 -0.68 2.81
CA TYR A 76 -8.06 -2.11 3.03
C TYR A 76 -8.85 -2.60 4.24
N THR A 77 -8.84 -1.85 5.35
CA THR A 77 -9.61 -2.19 6.56
C THR A 77 -11.11 -2.29 6.26
N SER A 78 -11.65 -1.35 5.46
CA SER A 78 -13.04 -1.40 5.02
C SER A 78 -13.32 -2.59 4.12
N LEU A 79 -12.43 -2.86 3.17
CA LEU A 79 -12.55 -4.00 2.25
C LEU A 79 -12.57 -5.33 3.02
N GLN A 80 -11.58 -5.55 3.89
CA GLN A 80 -11.46 -6.75 4.70
C GLN A 80 -12.71 -6.97 5.57
N MET A 81 -13.20 -5.93 6.23
CA MET A 81 -14.40 -6.01 7.06
C MET A 81 -15.63 -6.40 6.23
N ARG A 82 -15.81 -5.80 5.05
CA ARG A 82 -16.94 -6.11 4.17
C ARG A 82 -16.86 -7.52 3.59
N ILE A 83 -15.70 -7.96 3.13
CA ILE A 83 -15.48 -9.35 2.67
C ILE A 83 -15.84 -10.30 3.81
N ARG A 84 -15.24 -10.14 5.00
CA ARG A 84 -15.48 -11.01 6.16
C ARG A 84 -16.95 -11.09 6.57
N THR A 85 -17.70 -9.99 6.44
CA THR A 85 -19.10 -9.92 6.92
C THR A 85 -20.12 -10.31 5.86
N LYS A 86 -19.82 -10.15 4.57
CA LYS A 86 -20.77 -10.34 3.47
C LYS A 86 -20.46 -11.55 2.58
N ILE A 87 -19.21 -12.03 2.56
CA ILE A 87 -18.76 -13.16 1.76
C ILE A 87 -18.39 -14.28 2.73
N LYS A 88 -19.28 -15.27 2.85
CA LYS A 88 -19.14 -16.39 3.80
C LYS A 88 -18.49 -17.62 3.18
N GLU A 89 -18.70 -17.81 1.87
CA GLU A 89 -18.24 -18.97 1.11
C GLU A 89 -17.35 -18.52 -0.06
N PRO A 90 -16.46 -19.38 -0.56
CA PRO A 90 -15.73 -19.13 -1.79
C PRO A 90 -16.68 -18.85 -2.95
N LEU A 91 -16.48 -17.72 -3.63
CA LEU A 91 -17.37 -17.28 -4.71
C LEU A 91 -17.05 -18.00 -6.01
N LYS A 92 -18.09 -18.44 -6.71
CA LYS A 92 -18.02 -18.83 -8.11
C LYS A 92 -17.94 -17.58 -8.98
N ARG A 93 -17.42 -17.75 -10.20
CA ARG A 93 -17.32 -16.65 -11.17
C ARG A 93 -18.65 -15.92 -11.42
N SER A 94 -19.75 -16.66 -11.52
CA SER A 94 -21.09 -16.10 -11.74
C SER A 94 -21.58 -15.20 -10.61
N GLU A 95 -21.00 -15.32 -9.41
CA GLU A 95 -21.43 -14.61 -8.20
C GLU A 95 -20.61 -13.32 -7.95
N LEU A 96 -19.53 -13.09 -8.70
CA LEU A 96 -18.60 -11.98 -8.47
C LEU A 96 -19.25 -10.59 -8.62
N LEU A 97 -20.12 -10.42 -9.61
CA LEU A 97 -20.84 -9.16 -9.82
C LEU A 97 -21.79 -8.86 -8.66
N GLU A 98 -22.61 -9.84 -8.27
CA GLU A 98 -23.55 -9.71 -7.15
C GLU A 98 -22.80 -9.47 -5.83
N ALA A 99 -21.66 -10.15 -5.62
CA ALA A 99 -20.80 -9.93 -4.47
C ALA A 99 -20.24 -8.50 -4.43
N TYR A 100 -19.84 -7.93 -5.56
CA TYR A 100 -19.41 -6.53 -5.64
C TYR A 100 -20.53 -5.59 -5.17
N ASP A 101 -21.74 -5.75 -5.73
CA ASP A 101 -22.89 -4.89 -5.41
C ASP A 101 -23.31 -5.01 -3.93
N LYS A 102 -23.05 -6.15 -3.28
CA LYS A 102 -23.27 -6.34 -1.83
C LYS A 102 -22.32 -5.54 -0.95
N ILE A 103 -21.10 -5.25 -1.40
CA ILE A 103 -20.05 -4.62 -0.58
C ILE A 103 -19.70 -3.18 -1.00
N PHE A 104 -20.00 -2.79 -2.24
CA PHE A 104 -19.73 -1.45 -2.76
C PHE A 104 -21.02 -0.77 -3.23
N ARG A 105 -21.19 0.50 -2.85
CA ARG A 105 -22.33 1.32 -3.27
C ARG A 105 -22.21 1.87 -4.69
N LYS A 106 -20.97 2.02 -5.16
CA LYS A 106 -20.64 2.58 -6.47
C LYS A 106 -19.81 1.55 -7.22
N ARG A 107 -20.15 1.35 -8.48
CA ARG A 107 -19.36 0.57 -9.44
C ARG A 107 -18.26 1.45 -9.99
N ASP A 108 -17.06 1.27 -9.44
CA ASP A 108 -15.82 1.91 -9.92
C ASP A 108 -14.88 0.82 -10.42
N THR A 109 -14.58 0.87 -11.71
CA THR A 109 -13.70 -0.07 -12.41
C THR A 109 -12.39 0.58 -12.85
N SER A 110 -12.20 1.88 -12.57
CA SER A 110 -11.05 2.66 -13.04
C SER A 110 -9.71 2.13 -12.54
N VAL A 111 -9.70 1.40 -11.43
CA VAL A 111 -8.52 0.74 -10.86
C VAL A 111 -7.90 -0.30 -11.81
N LEU A 112 -8.69 -0.87 -12.71
CA LEU A 112 -8.21 -1.84 -13.70
C LEU A 112 -7.38 -1.19 -14.81
N ASP A 113 -7.58 0.10 -15.05
CA ASP A 113 -6.89 0.87 -16.09
C ASP A 113 -5.64 1.57 -15.55
N LYS A 114 -5.33 1.41 -14.26
CA LYS A 114 -4.13 1.96 -13.63
C LYS A 114 -2.93 1.05 -13.87
N GLU A 115 -1.75 1.65 -13.99
CA GLU A 115 -0.47 0.92 -13.98
C GLU A 115 -0.13 0.47 -12.56
N LEU A 116 -0.41 1.31 -11.56
CA LEU A 116 -0.04 1.05 -10.17
C LEU A 116 -1.11 1.49 -9.16
N LEU A 117 -1.44 0.61 -8.24
CA LEU A 117 -2.25 0.90 -7.05
C LEU A 117 -1.36 0.89 -5.81
N ILE A 118 -1.41 1.94 -5.01
CA ILE A 118 -0.52 2.15 -3.86
C ILE A 118 -1.40 2.12 -2.60
N ILE A 119 -1.30 1.05 -1.82
CA ILE A 119 -2.21 0.75 -0.73
C ILE A 119 -1.42 0.64 0.59
N PRO A 120 -1.52 1.63 1.49
CA PRO A 120 -1.05 1.46 2.86
C PRO A 120 -1.96 0.45 3.57
N VAL A 121 -1.35 -0.51 4.28
CA VAL A 121 -2.08 -1.52 5.05
C VAL A 121 -1.66 -1.43 6.51
N HIS A 122 -2.67 -1.31 7.37
CA HIS A 122 -2.53 -1.42 8.81
C HIS A 122 -3.14 -2.72 9.30
N ILE A 123 -2.43 -3.43 10.18
CA ILE A 123 -2.94 -4.58 10.93
C ILE A 123 -2.91 -4.25 12.43
N GLU A 124 -3.86 -4.81 13.19
CA GLU A 124 -4.01 -4.50 14.62
C GLU A 124 -3.15 -5.38 15.53
N THR A 125 -2.90 -6.64 15.13
CA THR A 125 -2.13 -7.61 15.93
C THR A 125 -1.07 -8.30 15.08
N PRO A 126 0.22 -7.91 15.17
CA PRO A 126 0.71 -6.73 15.90
C PRO A 126 0.23 -5.42 15.25
N LYS A 127 0.23 -4.30 15.99
CA LYS A 127 -0.02 -2.98 15.42
C LYS A 127 1.11 -2.62 14.47
N HIS A 128 0.85 -2.63 13.16
CA HIS A 128 1.91 -2.57 12.16
C HIS A 128 1.43 -2.02 10.83
N TRP A 129 2.26 -1.20 10.20
CA TRP A 129 2.08 -0.65 8.85
C TRP A 129 2.99 -1.36 7.85
N PHE A 130 2.47 -1.70 6.69
CA PHE A 130 3.26 -2.14 5.55
C PHE A 130 2.61 -1.66 4.25
N LEU A 131 3.39 -1.66 3.17
CA LEU A 131 2.93 -1.18 1.88
C LEU A 131 2.55 -2.36 0.98
N VAL A 132 1.43 -2.22 0.28
CA VAL A 132 1.10 -3.05 -0.88
C VAL A 132 1.10 -2.21 -2.14
N LEU A 133 1.84 -2.67 -3.15
CA LEU A 133 1.75 -2.17 -4.51
C LEU A 133 1.06 -3.22 -5.37
N ILE A 134 0.00 -2.85 -6.07
CA ILE A 134 -0.58 -3.70 -7.12
C ILE A 134 -0.17 -3.13 -8.46
N HIS A 135 0.69 -3.86 -9.16
CA HIS A 135 1.21 -3.47 -10.46
C HIS A 135 0.55 -4.25 -11.59
N ASN A 136 0.20 -3.54 -12.66
CA ASN A 136 -0.45 -4.07 -13.86
C ASN A 136 -1.72 -4.90 -13.58
N PRO A 137 -2.76 -4.35 -12.91
CA PRO A 137 -4.07 -5.01 -12.76
C PRO A 137 -4.63 -5.58 -14.07
N ALA A 138 -4.48 -4.85 -15.18
CA ALA A 138 -4.94 -5.27 -16.50
C ALA A 138 -4.25 -6.55 -17.01
N GLY A 139 -3.01 -6.84 -16.57
CA GLY A 139 -2.25 -8.02 -16.98
C GLY A 139 -2.89 -9.37 -16.60
N ALA A 140 -3.83 -9.36 -15.66
CA ALA A 140 -4.61 -10.55 -15.32
C ALA A 140 -5.98 -10.61 -16.01
N ILE A 141 -6.35 -9.62 -16.83
CA ILE A 141 -7.62 -9.64 -17.56
C ILE A 141 -7.53 -10.61 -18.72
N ARG A 142 -8.54 -11.48 -18.84
CA ARG A 142 -8.65 -12.39 -19.98
C ARG A 142 -9.11 -11.62 -21.20
N HIS A 143 -8.39 -11.80 -22.29
CA HIS A 143 -8.74 -11.25 -23.59
C HIS A 143 -9.36 -12.36 -24.45
N PHE A 144 -10.42 -12.01 -25.18
CA PHE A 144 -11.06 -12.90 -26.14
C PHE A 144 -10.94 -12.27 -27.51
N PHE A 145 -10.67 -13.07 -28.53
CA PHE A 145 -10.69 -12.65 -29.92
C PHE A 145 -11.69 -13.50 -30.70
N GLU A 146 -12.38 -12.89 -31.65
CA GLU A 146 -13.32 -13.60 -32.52
C GLU A 146 -12.53 -14.31 -33.62
N VAL A 147 -12.56 -15.64 -33.63
CA VAL A 147 -11.94 -16.45 -34.69
C VAL A 147 -12.87 -16.52 -35.90
N ARG A 148 -14.17 -16.65 -35.63
CA ARG A 148 -15.28 -16.71 -36.61
C ARG A 148 -16.55 -16.16 -35.95
N PRO A 149 -17.56 -15.72 -36.73
CA PRO A 149 -18.83 -15.22 -36.19
C PRO A 149 -19.40 -16.09 -35.06
N GLY A 150 -19.41 -15.56 -33.83
CA GLY A 150 -19.93 -16.24 -32.63
C GLY A 150 -19.02 -17.29 -32.00
N VAL A 151 -17.79 -17.47 -32.51
CA VAL A 151 -16.76 -18.34 -31.93
C VAL A 151 -15.60 -17.48 -31.46
N HIS A 152 -15.49 -17.36 -30.13
CA HIS A 152 -14.40 -16.66 -29.47
C HIS A 152 -13.37 -17.64 -28.95
N ASP A 153 -12.10 -17.32 -29.16
CA ASP A 153 -10.98 -18.00 -28.54
C ASP A 153 -10.27 -17.05 -27.56
N VAL A 154 -9.42 -17.61 -26.73
CA VAL A 154 -8.76 -16.92 -25.63
C VAL A 154 -7.41 -16.46 -26.13
N ASP A 155 -7.18 -15.15 -26.09
CA ASP A 155 -5.86 -14.63 -26.35
C ASP A 155 -4.97 -14.94 -25.14
N PHE A 156 -4.04 -15.87 -25.34
CA PHE A 156 -3.06 -16.27 -24.34
C PHE A 156 -1.68 -15.81 -24.79
N ASP A 157 -1.39 -14.53 -24.58
CA ASP A 157 -0.04 -14.02 -24.70
C ASP A 157 0.77 -14.45 -23.47
N GLU A 158 1.57 -15.50 -23.63
CA GLU A 158 2.53 -15.98 -22.61
C GLU A 158 3.55 -14.91 -22.22
N ASN A 159 3.81 -13.92 -23.10
CA ASN A 159 4.72 -12.83 -22.81
C ASN A 159 4.03 -11.64 -22.13
N GLN A 160 2.69 -11.64 -22.02
CA GLN A 160 1.99 -10.60 -21.32
C GLN A 160 2.32 -10.67 -19.82
N MET A 161 2.71 -9.53 -19.28
CA MET A 161 3.08 -9.38 -17.89
C MET A 161 1.89 -9.64 -16.96
N ASP A 162 2.10 -10.44 -15.91
CA ASP A 162 1.10 -10.72 -14.87
C ASP A 162 0.74 -9.47 -14.05
N CYS A 163 -0.43 -9.50 -13.41
CA CYS A 163 -0.78 -8.62 -12.30
C CYS A 163 0.02 -9.04 -11.06
N ARG A 164 0.68 -8.09 -10.39
CA ARG A 164 1.59 -8.38 -9.28
C ARG A 164 1.19 -7.63 -8.02
N ILE A 165 0.82 -8.35 -6.97
CA ILE A 165 0.60 -7.84 -5.62
C ILE A 165 1.92 -7.94 -4.86
N ILE A 166 2.60 -6.81 -4.69
CA ILE A 166 3.93 -6.70 -4.09
C ILE A 166 3.81 -6.14 -2.69
N ILE A 167 4.32 -6.88 -1.71
CA ILE A 167 4.26 -6.53 -0.29
C ILE A 167 5.64 -6.10 0.18
N MET A 168 5.73 -4.88 0.71
CA MET A 168 6.94 -4.29 1.25
C MET A 168 6.76 -4.08 2.76
N ASP A 169 7.46 -4.86 3.56
CA ASP A 169 7.26 -4.94 5.00
C ASP A 169 8.60 -4.94 5.74
N SER A 170 8.86 -3.87 6.48
CA SER A 170 10.10 -3.63 7.22
C SER A 170 10.32 -4.61 8.39
N LEU A 171 9.27 -5.31 8.84
CA LEU A 171 9.33 -6.28 9.93
C LEU A 171 9.38 -7.75 9.48
N PHE A 172 9.01 -8.05 8.24
CA PHE A 172 8.89 -9.42 7.73
C PHE A 172 10.20 -10.23 7.80
N GLY A 173 11.34 -9.56 7.70
CA GLY A 173 12.67 -10.18 7.80
C GLY A 173 13.03 -10.68 9.20
N TRP A 174 12.28 -10.32 10.24
CA TRP A 174 12.55 -10.73 11.61
C TRP A 174 11.85 -12.05 11.96
N PRO A 175 12.57 -13.04 12.53
CA PRO A 175 11.98 -14.33 12.91
C PRO A 175 10.72 -14.21 13.76
N LYS A 176 10.71 -13.27 14.73
CA LYS A 176 9.58 -13.06 15.65
C LYS A 176 8.28 -12.60 14.97
N TYR A 177 8.37 -11.95 13.80
CA TYR A 177 7.20 -11.45 13.07
C TYR A 177 6.87 -12.29 11.83
N ARG A 178 7.78 -13.14 11.36
CA ARG A 178 7.64 -13.85 10.09
C ARG A 178 6.36 -14.68 9.99
N ALA A 179 6.09 -15.53 10.98
CA ALA A 179 4.90 -16.38 10.99
C ALA A 179 3.58 -15.57 11.02
N PRO A 180 3.34 -14.64 11.98
CA PRO A 180 2.10 -13.87 12.00
C PRO A 180 1.95 -12.96 10.76
N LEU A 181 3.03 -12.34 10.28
CA LEU A 181 2.96 -11.50 9.08
C LEU A 181 2.68 -12.32 7.81
N THR A 182 3.17 -13.55 7.71
CA THR A 182 2.85 -14.43 6.56
C THR A 182 1.34 -14.66 6.45
N VAL A 183 0.66 -14.88 7.57
CA VAL A 183 -0.81 -15.04 7.61
C VAL A 183 -1.49 -13.77 7.13
N HIS A 184 -1.10 -12.60 7.66
CA HIS A 184 -1.66 -11.31 7.25
C HIS A 184 -1.40 -11.02 5.77
N HIS A 185 -0.18 -11.25 5.28
CA HIS A 185 0.18 -11.07 3.87
C HIS A 185 -0.62 -11.99 2.95
N ASN A 186 -0.93 -13.22 3.37
CA ASN A 186 -1.80 -14.12 2.61
C ASN A 186 -3.22 -13.58 2.57
N GLN A 187 -3.78 -13.23 3.72
CA GLN A 187 -5.14 -12.67 3.83
C GLN A 187 -5.30 -11.41 2.97
N VAL A 188 -4.32 -10.50 3.02
CA VAL A 188 -4.32 -9.25 2.24
C VAL A 188 -4.29 -9.55 0.75
N SER A 189 -3.39 -10.44 0.31
CA SER A 189 -3.29 -10.83 -1.09
C SER A 189 -4.59 -11.46 -1.62
N GLU A 190 -5.21 -12.37 -0.86
CA GLU A 190 -6.46 -13.01 -1.27
C GLU A 190 -7.63 -12.01 -1.29
N ASN A 191 -7.74 -11.13 -0.29
CA ASN A 191 -8.76 -10.09 -0.27
C ASN A 191 -8.63 -9.12 -1.46
N LEU A 192 -7.40 -8.70 -1.77
CA LEU A 192 -7.13 -7.80 -2.90
C LEU A 192 -7.35 -8.49 -4.24
N ARG A 193 -6.95 -9.77 -4.38
CA ARG A 193 -7.25 -10.58 -5.56
C ARG A 193 -8.75 -10.70 -5.78
N LEU A 194 -9.51 -11.05 -4.73
CA LEU A 194 -10.97 -11.16 -4.82
C LEU A 194 -11.61 -9.82 -5.20
N TRP A 195 -11.13 -8.71 -4.62
CA TRP A 195 -11.57 -7.37 -4.98
C TRP A 195 -11.35 -7.06 -6.46
N LEU A 196 -10.17 -7.39 -7.02
CA LEU A 196 -9.90 -7.20 -8.45
C LEU A 196 -10.79 -8.10 -9.32
N GLN A 197 -11.07 -9.34 -8.91
CA GLN A 197 -11.98 -10.24 -9.63
C GLN A 197 -13.41 -9.71 -9.67
N MET A 198 -13.93 -9.23 -8.53
CA MET A 198 -15.24 -8.59 -8.45
C MET A 198 -15.28 -7.32 -9.31
N THR A 199 -14.22 -6.52 -9.29
CA THR A 199 -14.11 -5.30 -10.10
C THR A 199 -14.08 -5.61 -11.60
N ALA A 200 -13.38 -6.66 -12.03
CA ALA A 200 -13.39 -7.12 -13.42
C ALA A 200 -14.78 -7.58 -13.84
N ALA A 201 -15.51 -8.32 -12.98
CA ALA A 201 -16.88 -8.74 -13.26
C ALA A 201 -17.83 -7.54 -13.47
N VAL A 202 -17.68 -6.47 -12.67
CA VAL A 202 -18.40 -5.21 -12.88
C VAL A 202 -18.08 -4.58 -14.23
N ALA A 203 -16.83 -4.66 -14.67
CA ALA A 203 -16.40 -4.20 -15.99
C ALA A 203 -16.80 -5.13 -17.14
N GLN A 204 -17.59 -6.19 -16.88
CA GLN A 204 -17.91 -7.24 -17.84
C GLN A 204 -16.67 -7.95 -18.40
N LYS A 205 -15.60 -7.97 -17.61
CA LYS A 205 -14.33 -8.63 -17.90
C LYS A 205 -14.15 -9.84 -16.99
N GLU A 206 -13.24 -10.72 -17.37
CA GLU A 206 -12.78 -11.81 -16.51
C GLU A 206 -11.37 -11.52 -16.04
N LEU A 207 -11.12 -11.71 -14.75
CA LEU A 207 -9.77 -11.72 -14.21
C LEU A 207 -9.32 -13.16 -13.94
N MET A 208 -8.19 -13.53 -14.54
CA MET A 208 -7.54 -14.82 -14.38
C MET A 208 -6.74 -14.84 -13.06
N ALA A 209 -7.27 -15.51 -12.04
CA ALA A 209 -6.64 -15.58 -10.72
C ALA A 209 -5.19 -16.10 -10.76
N ALA A 210 -4.88 -17.03 -11.67
CA ALA A 210 -3.54 -17.58 -11.86
C ALA A 210 -2.49 -16.52 -12.30
N ARG A 211 -2.94 -15.45 -12.95
CA ARG A 211 -2.11 -14.32 -13.40
C ARG A 211 -2.04 -13.18 -12.38
N VAL A 212 -2.54 -13.40 -11.16
CA VAL A 212 -2.38 -12.48 -10.03
C VAL A 212 -1.34 -13.06 -9.07
N ARG A 213 -0.10 -12.61 -9.26
CA ARG A 213 1.07 -13.11 -8.56
C ARG A 213 1.31 -12.31 -7.29
N LYS A 214 1.54 -12.99 -6.18
CA LYS A 214 1.94 -12.38 -4.91
C LYS A 214 3.47 -12.40 -4.80
N VAL A 215 4.05 -11.27 -4.43
CA VAL A 215 5.47 -11.14 -4.10
C VAL A 215 5.61 -10.49 -2.73
N VAL A 216 6.47 -11.05 -1.87
CA VAL A 216 6.88 -10.40 -0.62
C VAL A 216 8.36 -10.08 -0.72
N CYS A 217 8.73 -8.81 -0.61
CA CYS A 217 10.12 -8.38 -0.74
C CYS A 217 10.93 -8.80 0.51
N GLU A 218 12.10 -9.42 0.30
CA GLU A 218 12.93 -9.95 1.39
C GLU A 218 14.23 -9.19 1.63
N LYS A 219 14.60 -8.30 0.69
CA LYS A 219 15.88 -7.59 0.66
C LYS A 219 15.75 -6.07 0.89
N LEU A 220 14.56 -5.58 1.21
CA LEU A 220 14.35 -4.19 1.59
C LEU A 220 14.92 -3.90 2.99
N PRO A 221 15.24 -2.62 3.28
CA PRO A 221 15.70 -2.20 4.60
C PRO A 221 14.75 -2.64 5.71
N ARG A 222 15.33 -3.16 6.80
CA ARG A 222 14.58 -3.70 7.94
C ARG A 222 14.62 -2.70 9.09
N GLN A 223 13.45 -2.39 9.64
CA GLN A 223 13.39 -1.55 10.82
C GLN A 223 13.97 -2.29 12.04
N GLN A 224 14.70 -1.57 12.88
CA GLN A 224 15.29 -2.10 14.11
C GLN A 224 14.42 -1.84 15.36
N ASN A 225 13.51 -0.86 15.27
CA ASN A 225 12.60 -0.50 16.35
C ASN A 225 11.17 -1.02 16.08
N SER A 226 10.27 -0.74 17.03
CA SER A 226 8.88 -1.22 17.01
C SER A 226 7.84 -0.17 16.59
N TYR A 227 8.27 1.03 16.16
CA TYR A 227 7.37 2.17 16.00
C TYR A 227 7.51 2.92 14.66
N ASP A 228 8.56 2.67 13.87
CA ASP A 228 8.79 3.36 12.59
C ASP A 228 8.20 2.68 11.36
N CYS A 229 7.36 1.65 11.50
CA CYS A 229 6.79 0.94 10.36
C CYS A 229 6.05 1.83 9.37
N GLY A 230 5.35 2.86 9.87
CA GLY A 230 4.72 3.87 9.02
C GLY A 230 5.72 4.74 8.24
N ILE A 231 6.89 5.03 8.83
CA ILE A 231 7.97 5.79 8.17
C ILE A 231 8.59 4.94 7.05
N PHE A 232 8.94 3.68 7.34
CA PHE A 232 9.46 2.76 6.34
C PHE A 232 8.46 2.58 5.18
N MET A 233 7.17 2.45 5.48
CA MET A 233 6.10 2.36 4.48
C MET A 233 6.06 3.60 3.58
N ILE A 234 6.12 4.81 4.14
CA ILE A 234 6.11 6.07 3.38
C ILE A 234 7.36 6.19 2.50
N VAL A 235 8.55 5.89 3.03
CA VAL A 235 9.80 5.95 2.26
C VAL A 235 9.79 4.93 1.12
N CYS A 236 9.30 3.70 1.36
CA CYS A 236 9.08 2.71 0.31
C CYS A 236 8.11 3.22 -0.76
N ALA A 237 7.00 3.85 -0.35
CA ALA A 237 6.01 4.38 -1.27
C ALA A 237 6.63 5.44 -2.18
N GLU A 238 7.36 6.42 -1.63
CA GLU A 238 8.04 7.42 -2.44
C GLU A 238 9.11 6.81 -3.35
N TYR A 239 9.99 5.97 -2.79
CA TYR A 239 11.12 5.42 -3.53
C TYR A 239 10.66 4.58 -4.72
N PHE A 240 9.79 3.61 -4.50
CA PHE A 240 9.37 2.68 -5.55
C PHE A 240 8.27 3.23 -6.47
N THR A 241 7.84 4.47 -6.30
CA THR A 241 6.89 5.11 -7.23
C THR A 241 7.51 6.28 -7.98
N VAL A 242 8.35 7.09 -7.32
CA VAL A 242 8.89 8.34 -7.86
C VAL A 242 10.34 8.20 -8.27
N TYR A 243 11.18 7.63 -7.41
CA TYR A 243 12.63 7.64 -7.60
C TYR A 243 13.17 6.39 -8.30
N ASN A 244 12.46 5.27 -8.20
CA ASN A 244 12.79 4.01 -8.85
C ASN A 244 11.52 3.34 -9.36
N SER A 245 11.21 3.55 -10.65
CA SER A 245 10.13 2.85 -11.36
C SER A 245 10.65 1.70 -12.23
N GLN A 246 11.96 1.53 -12.37
CA GLN A 246 12.59 0.52 -13.23
C GLN A 246 12.18 -0.91 -12.86
N TRP A 247 11.86 -1.16 -11.58
CA TRP A 247 11.38 -2.46 -11.13
C TRP A 247 10.08 -2.91 -11.81
N MET A 248 9.28 -1.99 -12.35
CA MET A 248 8.04 -2.34 -13.05
C MET A 248 8.33 -3.20 -14.29
N ALA A 249 9.50 -3.04 -14.91
CA ALA A 249 9.94 -3.84 -16.05
C ALA A 249 10.59 -5.18 -15.65
N TYR A 250 10.84 -5.43 -14.36
CA TYR A 250 11.52 -6.64 -13.92
C TYR A 250 10.58 -7.85 -13.93
N ASP A 251 11.14 -9.05 -14.09
CA ASP A 251 10.42 -10.30 -13.95
C ASP A 251 9.89 -10.50 -12.53
N THR A 252 8.74 -11.16 -12.39
CA THR A 252 8.04 -11.37 -11.11
C THR A 252 8.95 -11.97 -10.03
N GLU A 253 9.79 -12.94 -10.42
CA GLU A 253 10.67 -13.71 -9.56
C GLU A 253 11.79 -12.84 -8.95
N THR A 254 12.22 -11.81 -9.68
CA THR A 254 13.29 -10.92 -9.24
C THR A 254 12.80 -9.88 -8.21
N LEU A 255 11.51 -9.54 -8.21
CA LEU A 255 10.92 -8.54 -7.33
C LEU A 255 11.05 -8.89 -5.83
N LYS A 256 11.21 -10.19 -5.52
CA LYS A 256 11.51 -10.66 -4.16
C LYS A 256 12.82 -10.05 -3.62
N TYR A 257 13.74 -9.71 -4.51
CA TYR A 257 15.08 -9.23 -4.20
C TYR A 257 15.26 -7.72 -4.41
N LEU A 258 14.16 -6.96 -4.51
CA LEU A 258 14.22 -5.50 -4.59
C LEU A 258 15.05 -4.90 -3.45
N ARG A 259 15.80 -3.85 -3.80
CA ARG A 259 16.66 -3.10 -2.90
C ARG A 259 16.44 -1.61 -3.09
N MET A 260 16.68 -0.86 -2.03
CA MET A 260 16.88 0.59 -2.13
C MET A 260 18.35 0.87 -2.44
N ASP A 261 18.63 2.05 -2.98
CA ASP A 261 20.01 2.52 -3.06
C ASP A 261 20.65 2.67 -1.67
N ALA A 262 21.98 2.72 -1.64
CA ALA A 262 22.74 2.78 -0.39
C ALA A 262 22.42 4.04 0.44
N SER A 263 22.13 5.18 -0.20
CA SER A 263 21.79 6.42 0.51
C SER A 263 20.47 6.32 1.27
N ASN A 264 19.43 5.75 0.65
CA ASN A 264 18.13 5.54 1.29
C ASN A 264 18.20 4.46 2.37
N GLU A 265 18.96 3.39 2.13
CA GLU A 265 19.19 2.35 3.14
C GLU A 265 19.91 2.90 4.37
N GLN A 266 20.94 3.73 4.18
CA GLN A 266 21.63 4.41 5.28
C GLN A 266 20.72 5.40 5.99
N SER A 267 19.91 6.19 5.27
CA SER A 267 18.99 7.14 5.88
C SER A 267 17.96 6.44 6.77
N LEU A 268 17.38 5.31 6.33
CA LEU A 268 16.41 4.52 7.10
C LEU A 268 17.00 3.89 8.37
N ALA A 269 18.32 3.83 8.51
CA ALA A 269 18.98 3.41 9.74
C ALA A 269 19.16 4.55 10.76
N THR A 270 18.71 5.77 10.45
CA THR A 270 18.83 6.98 11.28
C THR A 270 17.46 7.59 11.61
N GLU A 271 17.43 8.62 12.45
CA GLU A 271 16.22 9.42 12.75
C GLU A 271 15.84 10.39 11.60
N GLU A 272 16.64 10.49 10.54
CA GLU A 272 16.47 11.49 9.50
C GLU A 272 15.12 11.41 8.76
N PRO A 273 14.60 10.22 8.38
CA PRO A 273 13.27 10.13 7.78
C PRO A 273 12.17 10.68 8.70
N ARG A 274 12.29 10.48 10.01
CA ARG A 274 11.36 11.03 11.01
C ARG A 274 11.48 12.55 11.09
N LEU A 275 12.70 13.07 11.18
CA LEU A 275 12.97 14.51 11.16
C LEU A 275 12.43 15.18 9.90
N ARG A 276 12.54 14.53 8.74
CA ARG A 276 11.98 15.03 7.47
C ARG A 276 10.47 15.27 7.56
N LEU A 277 9.73 14.35 8.19
CA LEU A 277 8.29 14.48 8.39
C LEU A 277 7.93 15.57 9.42
N GLU A 278 8.77 15.77 10.45
CA GLU A 278 8.60 16.89 11.39
C GLU A 278 8.83 18.23 10.71
N ARG A 279 9.92 18.37 9.96
CA ARG A 279 10.24 19.61 9.22
C ARG A 279 9.15 19.95 8.21
N LEU A 280 8.58 18.95 7.54
CA LEU A 280 7.44 19.14 6.64
C LEU A 280 6.25 19.75 7.39
N LEU A 281 5.87 19.20 8.54
CA LEU A 281 4.71 19.71 9.27
C LEU A 281 4.94 21.06 9.91
N GLU A 282 6.17 21.34 10.37
CA GLU A 282 6.50 22.69 10.87
C GLU A 282 6.44 23.71 9.74
N ALA A 283 6.92 23.37 8.53
CA ALA A 283 6.85 24.25 7.37
C ALA A 283 5.41 24.54 6.90
N LEU A 284 4.46 23.63 7.19
CA LEU A 284 3.05 23.78 6.81
C LEU A 284 2.16 24.26 7.97
N LYS A 285 2.74 24.51 9.14
CA LYS A 285 1.99 24.82 10.36
C LYS A 285 1.25 26.14 10.24
N VAL A 286 0.02 26.17 10.74
CA VAL A 286 -0.74 27.41 10.87
C VAL A 286 -0.36 28.05 12.21
N GLU A 287 0.13 29.29 12.19
CA GLU A 287 0.36 30.04 13.43
C GLU A 287 -0.98 30.30 14.12
N SER A 288 -1.06 29.94 15.40
CA SER A 288 -2.19 30.33 16.25
C SER A 288 -2.05 31.83 16.55
N HIS A 289 -2.83 32.67 15.88
CA HIS A 289 -3.05 34.05 16.33
C HIS A 289 -3.96 34.08 17.56
#